data_AF-A0A7C4X3S8-F1
#
_entry.id   AF-A0A7C4X3S8-F1
#
_cell.length_a   1.000
_cell.length_b   1.000
_cell.length_c   1.000
_cell.angle_alpha   90.00
_cell.angle_beta   90.00
_cell.angle_gamma   90.00
#
_symmetry.space_group_name_H-M   'P 1'
#
loop_
_entity.id
_entity.type
_entity.pdbx_description
1 polymer ?
#
loop_
_entity_poly.entity_id
_entity_poly.type
_entity_poly.pdbx_seq_one_letter_code
_entity_poly.pdbx_strand_id
1 'polypeptide(L)'
;MFKNKRLFIKDPSLNINRSQMWRAAYFLQSIQGLPKEIKSADGKRIRIGETTINFSTAVSHGVDTKLGYVVEVSVKSGGEGVLYTSDVQGPVSEEQVKFILENAPQILIVDGPPTYLLGSAFKEDDLLVANQLLTKIIRSLVASGLDTVILDHHLLRDLNYKERVKPVYEVGEELGVRLSTAAEFIGKAVDTLEARRKELYQTT
;
A
#
# COMPACT_ATOMS: atom_id res chain seq x y z
N MET A 1 11.80 -12.42 -15.69
CA MET A 1 11.55 -12.08 -14.26
C MET A 1 11.25 -13.30 -13.39
N PHE A 2 10.29 -14.17 -13.74
CA PHE A 2 9.78 -15.22 -12.83
C PHE A 2 10.51 -16.57 -12.83
N LYS A 3 11.46 -16.79 -13.75
CA LYS A 3 12.18 -18.06 -13.91
C LYS A 3 12.88 -18.49 -12.61
N ASN A 4 12.65 -19.73 -12.18
CA ASN A 4 13.24 -20.37 -10.99
C ASN A 4 12.98 -19.65 -9.65
N LYS A 5 12.00 -18.75 -9.58
CA LYS A 5 11.62 -18.05 -8.33
C LYS A 5 10.49 -18.76 -7.60
N ARG A 6 10.42 -18.57 -6.29
CA ARG A 6 9.25 -18.93 -5.46
C ARG A 6 8.31 -17.73 -5.46
N LEU A 7 7.07 -17.92 -5.90
CA LEU A 7 6.07 -16.84 -5.95
C LEU A 7 5.07 -17.02 -4.84
N PHE A 8 4.86 -15.94 -4.08
CA PHE A 8 3.76 -15.78 -3.14
C PHE A 8 2.82 -14.75 -3.74
N ILE A 9 1.62 -15.18 -4.10
CA ILE A 9 0.64 -14.36 -4.82
C ILE A 9 -0.63 -14.24 -3.98
N LYS A 10 -1.36 -13.12 -4.14
CA LYS A 10 -2.76 -13.05 -3.68
C LYS A 10 -3.49 -14.29 -4.18
N ASP A 11 -4.27 -14.92 -3.31
CA ASP A 11 -5.00 -16.13 -3.64
C ASP A 11 -5.89 -15.89 -4.87
N PRO A 12 -5.71 -16.67 -5.96
CA PRO A 12 -6.39 -16.43 -7.23
C PRO A 12 -7.80 -17.01 -7.27
N SER A 13 -8.32 -17.60 -6.19
CA SER A 13 -9.67 -18.14 -6.11
C SER A 13 -10.48 -17.63 -4.92
N LEU A 14 -9.83 -17.16 -3.85
CA LEU A 14 -10.50 -16.67 -2.63
C LEU A 14 -10.43 -15.16 -2.49
N ASN A 15 -11.53 -14.55 -2.02
CA ASN A 15 -11.64 -13.09 -1.81
C ASN A 15 -11.10 -12.32 -3.02
N ILE A 16 -11.74 -12.51 -4.17
CA ILE A 16 -11.43 -11.83 -5.42
C ILE A 16 -12.72 -11.51 -6.19
N ASN A 17 -12.68 -10.49 -7.02
CA ASN A 17 -13.77 -10.20 -7.96
C ASN A 17 -13.56 -10.87 -9.33
N ARG A 18 -14.54 -10.77 -10.23
CA ARG A 18 -14.44 -11.33 -11.59
C ARG A 18 -13.23 -10.80 -12.35
N SER A 19 -12.93 -9.51 -12.25
CA SER A 19 -11.77 -8.89 -12.92
C SER A 19 -10.44 -9.47 -12.43
N GLN A 20 -10.29 -9.66 -11.13
CA GLN A 20 -9.11 -10.29 -10.51
C GLN A 20 -9.02 -11.77 -10.89
N MET A 21 -10.13 -12.49 -10.98
CA MET A 21 -10.16 -13.89 -11.45
C MET A 21 -9.59 -14.01 -12.88
N TRP A 22 -10.06 -13.16 -13.81
CA TRP A 22 -9.56 -13.13 -15.18
C TRP A 22 -8.09 -12.75 -15.26
N ARG A 23 -7.68 -11.70 -14.53
CA ARG A 23 -6.27 -11.25 -14.47
C ARG A 23 -5.36 -12.31 -13.85
N ALA A 24 -5.81 -13.01 -12.83
CA ALA A 24 -5.07 -14.10 -12.21
C ALA A 24 -4.90 -15.28 -13.16
N ALA A 25 -5.97 -15.71 -13.86
CA ALA A 25 -5.89 -16.77 -14.85
C ALA A 25 -4.91 -16.42 -15.98
N TYR A 26 -5.03 -15.20 -16.53
CA TYR A 26 -4.11 -14.70 -17.56
C TYR A 26 -2.66 -14.65 -17.06
N PHE A 27 -2.43 -14.11 -15.85
CA PHE A 27 -1.11 -14.03 -15.25
C PHE A 27 -0.50 -15.42 -15.07
N LEU A 28 -1.23 -16.36 -14.47
CA LEU A 28 -0.75 -17.74 -14.23
C LEU A 28 -0.44 -18.47 -15.54
N GLN A 29 -1.25 -18.28 -16.57
CA GLN A 29 -0.97 -18.81 -17.91
C GLN A 29 0.30 -18.21 -18.50
N SER A 30 0.49 -16.89 -18.40
CA SER A 30 1.64 -16.17 -18.97
C SER A 30 2.99 -16.57 -18.36
N ILE A 31 2.98 -17.12 -17.14
CA ILE A 31 4.20 -17.53 -16.42
C ILE A 31 4.35 -19.05 -16.33
N GLN A 32 3.48 -19.82 -16.97
CA GLN A 32 3.47 -21.27 -16.84
C GLN A 32 4.85 -21.88 -17.14
N GLY A 33 5.32 -22.76 -16.25
CA GLY A 33 6.62 -23.42 -16.37
C GLY A 33 7.84 -22.55 -16.04
N LEU A 34 7.67 -21.26 -15.69
CA LEU A 34 8.79 -20.39 -15.30
C LEU A 34 9.13 -20.49 -13.80
N PRO A 35 8.18 -20.33 -12.84
CA PRO A 35 8.48 -20.35 -11.41
C PRO A 35 8.88 -21.74 -10.91
N LYS A 36 9.68 -21.76 -9.83
CA LYS A 36 9.97 -22.99 -9.09
C LYS A 36 8.76 -23.47 -8.29
N GLU A 37 8.04 -22.53 -7.68
CA GLU A 37 6.78 -22.81 -6.98
C GLU A 37 5.88 -21.56 -7.01
N ILE A 38 4.57 -21.77 -6.94
CA ILE A 38 3.57 -20.72 -6.74
C ILE A 38 2.74 -21.11 -5.53
N LYS A 39 2.58 -20.19 -4.57
CA LYS A 39 1.80 -20.38 -3.35
C LYS A 39 0.90 -19.16 -3.15
N SER A 40 -0.33 -19.38 -2.67
CA SER A 40 -1.13 -18.27 -2.15
C SER A 40 -0.44 -17.62 -0.95
N ALA A 41 -0.57 -16.32 -0.79
CA ALA A 41 0.10 -15.52 0.21
C ALA A 41 -0.80 -15.20 1.41
N ASP A 42 -2.11 -15.08 1.18
CA ASP A 42 -3.12 -14.61 2.13
C ASP A 42 -2.99 -15.27 3.50
N GLY A 43 -2.74 -14.44 4.52
CA GLY A 43 -2.63 -14.82 5.93
C GLY A 43 -1.41 -15.67 6.27
N LYS A 44 -0.45 -15.85 5.35
CA LYS A 44 0.70 -16.73 5.57
C LYS A 44 1.88 -16.00 6.20
N ARG A 45 2.67 -16.78 6.93
CA ARG A 45 3.99 -16.41 7.43
C ARG A 45 5.02 -17.36 6.86
N ILE A 46 6.11 -16.81 6.34
CA ILE A 46 7.22 -17.57 5.78
C ILE A 46 8.51 -17.09 6.43
N ARG A 47 9.41 -18.03 6.73
CA ARG A 47 10.76 -17.74 7.21
C ARG A 47 11.79 -18.26 6.23
N ILE A 48 12.76 -17.41 5.87
CA ILE A 48 13.90 -17.74 5.00
C ILE A 48 15.15 -17.24 5.72
N GLY A 49 15.89 -18.16 6.34
CA GLY A 49 17.00 -17.80 7.23
C GLY A 49 16.51 -16.93 8.40
N GLU A 50 17.07 -15.73 8.50
CA GLU A 50 16.69 -14.73 9.51
C GLU A 50 15.54 -13.81 9.06
N THR A 51 15.19 -13.84 7.77
CA THR A 51 14.10 -13.03 7.23
C THR A 51 12.76 -13.70 7.46
N THR A 52 11.82 -12.96 8.06
CA THR A 52 10.40 -13.34 8.19
C THR A 52 9.57 -12.47 7.27
N ILE A 53 8.73 -13.10 6.45
CA ILE A 53 7.76 -12.44 5.57
C ILE A 53 6.37 -12.82 6.06
N ASN A 54 5.62 -11.82 6.51
CA ASN A 54 4.20 -11.96 6.87
C ASN A 54 3.34 -11.35 5.78
N PHE A 55 2.22 -12.01 5.52
CA PHE A 55 1.20 -11.54 4.60
C PHE A 55 -0.10 -11.35 5.38
N SER A 56 -0.80 -10.25 5.13
CA SER A 56 -2.13 -10.06 5.69
C SER A 56 -3.10 -11.11 5.13
N THR A 57 -4.24 -11.31 5.80
CA THR A 57 -5.41 -11.84 5.11
C THR A 57 -5.79 -10.92 3.94
N ALA A 58 -6.63 -11.40 3.01
CA ALA A 58 -7.16 -10.53 1.97
C ALA A 58 -7.89 -9.33 2.60
N VAL A 59 -7.51 -8.12 2.22
CA VAL A 59 -8.17 -6.86 2.62
C VAL A 59 -8.77 -6.18 1.41
N SER A 60 -9.81 -5.37 1.58
CA SER A 60 -10.46 -4.67 0.46
C SER A 60 -9.48 -3.75 -0.25
N HIS A 61 -9.59 -3.69 -1.58
CA HIS A 61 -8.88 -2.73 -2.44
C HIS A 61 -9.57 -1.35 -2.32
N GLY A 62 -9.42 -0.70 -1.16
CA GLY A 62 -10.08 0.56 -0.85
C GLY A 62 -11.47 0.40 -0.24
N VAL A 63 -12.33 1.41 -0.48
CA VAL A 63 -13.64 1.57 0.19
C VAL A 63 -14.66 0.53 -0.27
N ASP A 64 -14.63 0.16 -1.56
CA ASP A 64 -15.61 -0.75 -2.16
C ASP A 64 -15.00 -2.13 -2.45
N THR A 65 -15.55 -3.17 -1.82
CA THR A 65 -15.14 -4.57 -2.05
C THR A 65 -15.35 -5.03 -3.50
N LYS A 66 -16.15 -4.31 -4.30
CA LYS A 66 -16.28 -4.57 -5.75
C LYS A 66 -14.98 -4.31 -6.52
N LEU A 67 -14.07 -3.46 -6.01
CA LEU A 67 -12.75 -3.23 -6.62
C LEU A 67 -11.84 -4.46 -6.51
N GLY A 68 -12.14 -5.33 -5.55
CA GLY A 68 -11.44 -6.58 -5.30
C GLY A 68 -10.69 -6.52 -3.97
N TYR A 69 -9.69 -7.39 -3.83
CA TYR A 69 -8.92 -7.51 -2.61
C TYR A 69 -7.43 -7.58 -2.88
N VAL A 70 -6.65 -7.07 -1.94
CA VAL A 70 -5.19 -7.07 -1.96
C VAL A 70 -4.66 -7.78 -0.72
N VAL A 71 -3.34 -7.96 -0.67
CA VAL A 71 -2.63 -8.47 0.51
C VAL A 71 -1.49 -7.51 0.82
N GLU A 72 -1.34 -7.20 2.09
CA GLU A 72 -0.25 -6.42 2.63
C GLU A 72 0.93 -7.34 2.95
N VAL A 73 2.15 -6.82 2.87
CA VAL A 73 3.38 -7.59 3.06
C VAL A 73 4.25 -6.91 4.11
N SER A 74 4.58 -7.62 5.18
CA SER A 74 5.61 -7.20 6.12
C SER A 74 6.84 -8.08 5.96
N VAL A 75 8.01 -7.47 5.81
CA VAL A 75 9.30 -8.15 5.74
C VAL A 75 10.13 -7.67 6.92
N LYS A 76 10.58 -8.61 7.75
CA LYS A 76 11.45 -8.35 8.90
C LYS A 76 12.73 -9.15 8.82
N SER A 77 13.87 -8.53 9.10
CA SER A 77 15.18 -9.19 9.14
C SER A 77 16.12 -8.41 10.06
N GLY A 78 16.86 -9.08 10.93
CA GLY A 78 17.89 -8.42 11.76
C GLY A 78 17.36 -7.34 12.72
N GLY A 79 16.08 -7.37 13.09
CA GLY A 79 15.45 -6.36 13.94
C GLY A 79 14.83 -5.17 13.18
N GLU A 80 15.09 -5.07 11.88
CA GLU A 80 14.47 -4.08 10.99
C GLU A 80 13.27 -4.68 10.26
N GLY A 81 12.34 -3.82 9.87
CA GLY A 81 11.05 -4.20 9.34
C GLY A 81 10.47 -3.15 8.41
N VAL A 82 10.08 -3.59 7.21
CA VAL A 82 9.32 -2.79 6.25
C VAL A 82 7.96 -3.42 6.03
N LEU A 83 6.93 -2.59 5.84
CA LEU A 83 5.59 -3.04 5.47
C LEU A 83 5.11 -2.30 4.23
N TYR A 84 4.54 -3.03 3.29
CA TYR A 84 3.89 -2.49 2.10
C TYR A 84 2.40 -2.86 2.11
N THR A 85 1.52 -1.87 2.06
CA THR A 85 0.06 -2.09 2.18
C THR A 85 -0.59 -2.59 0.90
N SER A 86 0.11 -2.60 -0.23
CA SER A 86 -0.56 -2.65 -1.54
C SER A 86 -1.53 -1.48 -1.75
N ASP A 87 -2.36 -1.56 -2.79
CA ASP A 87 -3.35 -0.55 -3.16
C ASP A 87 -4.59 -0.67 -2.24
N VAL A 88 -4.61 0.11 -1.17
CA VAL A 88 -5.69 0.15 -0.15
C VAL A 88 -6.42 1.49 -0.14
N GLN A 89 -6.06 2.41 -1.04
CA GLN A 89 -6.64 3.74 -1.24
C GLN A 89 -6.55 4.67 -0.03
N GLY A 90 -5.42 4.67 0.69
CA GLY A 90 -5.29 5.33 1.99
C GLY A 90 -6.14 4.61 3.02
N PRO A 91 -5.58 3.82 3.97
CA PRO A 91 -6.35 2.91 4.81
C PRO A 91 -7.68 3.52 5.26
N VAL A 92 -8.78 2.95 4.77
CA VAL A 92 -10.17 3.43 4.96
C VAL A 92 -10.98 2.51 5.86
N SER A 93 -10.36 1.44 6.37
CA SER A 93 -11.00 0.52 7.30
C SER A 93 -10.03 0.02 8.35
N GLU A 94 -10.55 -0.33 9.52
CA GLU A 94 -9.76 -0.94 10.61
C GLU A 94 -9.15 -2.29 10.21
N GLU A 95 -9.73 -2.99 9.24
CA GLU A 95 -9.20 -4.26 8.73
C GLU A 95 -7.84 -4.06 8.04
N GLN A 96 -7.71 -3.02 7.22
CA GLN A 96 -6.46 -2.64 6.56
C GLN A 96 -5.41 -2.19 7.58
N VAL A 97 -5.84 -1.45 8.60
CA VAL A 97 -4.93 -0.93 9.65
C VAL A 97 -4.42 -2.03 10.58
N LYS A 98 -5.23 -3.05 10.85
CA LYS A 98 -4.93 -4.11 11.82
C LYS A 98 -3.58 -4.79 11.54
N PHE A 99 -3.31 -5.17 10.29
CA PHE A 99 -2.06 -5.85 9.95
C PHE A 99 -0.84 -4.96 10.17
N ILE A 100 -0.97 -3.66 9.89
CA ILE A 100 0.08 -2.66 10.14
C ILE A 100 0.40 -2.58 11.63
N LEU A 101 -0.63 -2.45 12.47
CA LEU A 101 -0.47 -2.34 13.92
C LEU A 101 0.13 -3.61 14.54
N GLU A 102 -0.31 -4.79 14.11
CA GLU A 102 0.21 -6.07 14.61
C GLU A 102 1.67 -6.31 14.20
N ASN A 103 2.10 -5.77 13.06
CA ASN A 103 3.46 -5.95 12.57
C ASN A 103 4.42 -4.82 12.95
N ALA A 104 3.97 -3.64 13.36
CA ALA A 104 4.80 -2.53 13.87
C ALA A 104 6.13 -2.36 13.10
N PRO A 105 6.10 -1.95 11.82
CA PRO A 105 7.31 -1.78 11.01
C PRO A 105 8.08 -0.50 11.40
N GLN A 106 9.38 -0.47 11.09
CA GLN A 106 10.19 0.75 11.14
C GLN A 106 9.91 1.66 9.94
N ILE A 107 9.66 1.05 8.77
CA ILE A 107 9.32 1.76 7.53
C ILE A 107 7.97 1.26 7.02
N LEU A 108 7.01 2.16 6.89
CA LEU A 108 5.69 1.87 6.31
C LEU A 108 5.58 2.49 4.91
N ILE A 109 5.36 1.66 3.89
CA ILE A 109 5.01 2.08 2.53
C ILE A 109 3.51 1.90 2.38
N VAL A 110 2.78 3.01 2.33
CA VAL A 110 1.33 3.01 2.29
C VAL A 110 0.81 3.75 1.07
N ASP A 111 -0.14 3.12 0.40
CA ASP A 111 -0.91 3.77 -0.66
C ASP A 111 -1.78 4.88 -0.04
N GLY A 112 -1.65 6.10 -0.54
CA GLY A 112 -2.40 7.23 0.01
C GLY A 112 -3.82 7.35 -0.57
N PRO A 113 -4.66 8.22 0.00
CA PRO A 113 -6.04 8.39 -0.46
C PRO A 113 -6.09 8.94 -1.89
N PRO A 114 -6.96 8.40 -2.79
CA PRO A 114 -7.10 8.85 -4.17
C PRO A 114 -7.89 10.16 -4.25
N THR A 115 -7.32 11.25 -3.74
CA THR A 115 -8.00 12.54 -3.57
C THR A 115 -8.41 13.19 -4.90
N TYR A 116 -7.76 12.82 -6.00
CA TYR A 116 -8.18 13.20 -7.36
C TYR A 116 -9.55 12.64 -7.77
N LEU A 117 -10.09 11.66 -7.03
CA LEU A 117 -11.44 11.10 -7.21
C LEU A 117 -12.47 11.67 -6.22
N LEU A 118 -12.12 12.68 -5.41
CA LEU A 118 -13.02 13.31 -4.44
C LEU A 118 -14.30 13.81 -5.12
N GLY A 119 -15.44 13.54 -4.48
CA GLY A 119 -16.76 13.87 -5.01
C GLY A 119 -17.30 12.88 -6.04
N SER A 120 -16.60 11.76 -6.27
CA SER A 120 -17.03 10.69 -7.18
C SER A 120 -16.92 9.30 -6.54
N ALA A 121 -15.94 8.50 -6.96
CA ALA A 121 -15.67 7.17 -6.42
C ALA A 121 -15.01 7.19 -5.02
N PHE A 122 -14.55 8.37 -4.56
CA PHE A 122 -14.01 8.60 -3.23
C PHE A 122 -14.71 9.82 -2.62
N LYS A 123 -15.21 9.71 -1.39
CA LYS A 123 -16.01 10.76 -0.72
C LYS A 123 -15.19 11.52 0.32
N GLU A 124 -15.70 12.67 0.74
CA GLU A 124 -15.09 13.46 1.83
C GLU A 124 -15.03 12.68 3.15
N ASP A 125 -16.07 11.90 3.46
CA ASP A 125 -16.07 11.02 4.64
C ASP A 125 -14.97 9.96 4.56
N ASP A 126 -14.69 9.41 3.35
CA ASP A 126 -13.61 8.43 3.15
C ASP A 126 -12.23 9.07 3.38
N LEU A 127 -12.04 10.31 2.92
CA LEU A 127 -10.82 11.07 3.18
C LEU A 127 -10.64 11.38 4.68
N LEU A 128 -11.73 11.73 5.37
CA LEU A 128 -11.71 11.96 6.81
C LEU A 128 -11.26 10.70 7.55
N VAL A 129 -11.85 9.54 7.21
CA VAL A 129 -11.47 8.24 7.78
C VAL A 129 -10.01 7.92 7.45
N ALA A 130 -9.56 8.10 6.21
CA ALA A 130 -8.17 7.86 5.82
C ALA A 130 -7.18 8.71 6.65
N ASN A 131 -7.45 10.01 6.81
CA ASN A 131 -6.63 10.89 7.64
C ASN A 131 -6.61 10.46 9.12
N GLN A 132 -7.76 10.06 9.67
CA GLN A 132 -7.86 9.55 11.04
C GLN A 132 -7.06 8.26 11.24
N LEU A 133 -7.19 7.29 10.33
CA LEU A 133 -6.51 6.01 10.42
C LEU A 133 -5.01 6.13 10.19
N LEU A 134 -4.56 6.95 9.23
CA LEU A 134 -3.14 7.24 9.04
C LEU A 134 -2.53 7.92 10.27
N THR A 135 -3.23 8.91 10.85
CA THR A 135 -2.81 9.56 12.10
C THR A 135 -2.73 8.57 13.25
N LYS A 136 -3.72 7.68 13.38
CA LYS A 136 -3.77 6.61 14.38
C LYS A 136 -2.56 5.69 14.25
N ILE A 137 -2.23 5.24 13.04
CA ILE A 137 -1.05 4.40 12.78
C ILE A 137 0.21 5.07 13.30
N ILE A 138 0.45 6.33 12.94
CA ILE A 138 1.66 7.07 13.36
C ILE A 138 1.71 7.17 14.88
N ARG A 139 0.62 7.62 15.52
CA ARG A 139 0.54 7.78 16.98
C ARG A 139 0.74 6.46 17.72
N SER A 140 0.18 5.37 17.20
CA SER A 140 0.28 4.05 17.85
C SER A 140 1.66 3.41 17.70
N LEU A 141 2.36 3.66 16.59
CA LEU A 141 3.58 2.91 16.26
C LEU A 141 4.88 3.67 16.49
N VAL A 142 4.85 5.00 16.69
CA VAL A 142 6.07 5.78 16.96
C VAL A 142 6.85 5.22 18.16
N ALA A 143 6.18 4.88 19.26
CA ALA A 143 6.81 4.28 20.45
C ALA A 143 7.30 2.84 20.21
N SER A 144 6.84 2.19 19.12
CA SER A 144 7.26 0.85 18.70
C SER A 144 8.33 0.89 17.60
N GLY A 145 8.90 2.07 17.31
CA GLY A 145 10.01 2.25 16.38
C GLY A 145 9.62 2.57 14.94
N LEU A 146 8.37 2.95 14.67
CA LEU A 146 8.03 3.55 13.36
C LEU A 146 8.79 4.87 13.20
N ASP A 147 9.65 4.92 12.19
CA ASP A 147 10.52 6.06 11.91
C ASP A 147 10.10 6.79 10.63
N THR A 148 9.72 6.02 9.61
CA THR A 148 9.42 6.57 8.29
C THR A 148 8.09 6.03 7.75
N VAL A 149 7.26 6.94 7.22
CA VAL A 149 6.06 6.62 6.44
C VAL A 149 6.22 7.18 5.02
N ILE A 150 6.17 6.28 4.04
CA ILE A 150 6.18 6.59 2.61
C ILE A 150 4.73 6.59 2.11
N LEU A 151 4.17 7.78 1.86
CA LEU A 151 2.81 8.01 1.33
C LEU A 151 2.90 8.26 -0.18
N ASP A 152 2.39 7.34 -1.00
CA ASP A 152 2.56 7.41 -2.46
C ASP A 152 1.35 6.87 -3.25
N HIS A 153 1.58 6.46 -4.50
CA HIS A 153 0.69 5.80 -5.44
C HIS A 153 -0.53 6.64 -5.85
N HIS A 154 -1.68 6.51 -5.19
CA HIS A 154 -2.86 7.31 -5.58
C HIS A 154 -2.75 8.77 -5.17
N LEU A 155 -2.11 9.03 -4.02
CA LEU A 155 -2.00 10.36 -3.46
C LEU A 155 -1.24 11.32 -4.41
N LEU A 156 -0.20 10.82 -5.10
CA LEU A 156 0.60 11.60 -6.05
C LEU A 156 -0.07 11.84 -7.42
N ARG A 157 -1.33 11.45 -7.58
CA ARG A 157 -2.16 11.82 -8.73
C ARG A 157 -2.92 13.12 -8.51
N ASP A 158 -2.80 13.74 -7.34
CA ASP A 158 -3.33 15.06 -7.03
C ASP A 158 -2.17 16.05 -6.83
N LEU A 159 -2.19 17.21 -7.50
CA LEU A 159 -1.17 18.25 -7.32
C LEU A 159 -1.21 18.87 -5.91
N ASN A 160 -2.37 18.83 -5.25
CA ASN A 160 -2.59 19.39 -3.92
C ASN A 160 -2.50 18.33 -2.83
N TYR A 161 -1.85 17.20 -3.10
CA TYR A 161 -1.88 16.03 -2.22
C TYR A 161 -1.45 16.32 -0.78
N LYS A 162 -0.42 17.16 -0.57
CA LYS A 162 0.04 17.54 0.78
C LYS A 162 -1.06 18.22 1.59
N GLU A 163 -1.84 19.10 0.98
CA GLU A 163 -2.97 19.76 1.65
C GLU A 163 -4.10 18.79 1.98
N ARG A 164 -4.36 17.80 1.12
CA ARG A 164 -5.42 16.80 1.33
C ARG A 164 -5.19 15.92 2.55
N VAL A 165 -3.93 15.64 2.86
CA VAL A 165 -3.52 14.83 4.02
C VAL A 165 -2.70 15.62 5.03
N LYS A 166 -2.91 16.95 5.08
CA LYS A 166 -2.18 17.85 5.98
C LYS A 166 -2.13 17.37 7.43
N PRO A 167 -3.23 16.87 8.05
CA PRO A 167 -3.19 16.37 9.42
C PRO A 167 -2.17 15.23 9.63
N VAL A 168 -1.96 14.41 8.59
CA VAL A 168 -1.03 13.27 8.64
C VAL A 168 0.42 13.76 8.63
N TYR A 169 0.73 14.80 7.84
CA TYR A 169 2.04 15.47 7.87
C TYR A 169 2.30 16.17 9.20
N GLU A 170 1.32 16.90 9.73
CA GLU A 170 1.43 17.61 11.02
C GLU A 170 1.74 16.62 12.16
N VAL A 171 1.05 15.47 12.20
CA VAL A 171 1.29 14.43 13.21
C VAL A 171 2.68 13.83 13.11
N GLY A 172 3.18 13.59 11.89
CA GLY A 172 4.53 13.08 11.73
C GLY A 172 5.60 14.08 12.15
N GLU A 173 5.43 15.37 11.81
CA GLU A 173 6.31 16.44 12.28
C GLU A 173 6.28 16.55 13.82
N GLU A 174 5.10 16.54 14.43
CA GLU A 174 4.89 16.57 15.89
C GLU A 174 5.64 15.43 16.60
N LEU A 175 5.63 14.23 16.01
CA LEU A 175 6.13 13.01 16.64
C LEU A 175 7.52 12.59 16.16
N GLY A 176 8.15 13.38 15.27
CA GLY A 176 9.46 13.07 14.70
C GLY A 176 9.46 11.85 13.76
N VAL A 177 8.31 11.51 13.17
CA VAL A 177 8.17 10.46 12.15
C VAL A 177 8.28 11.09 10.77
N ARG A 178 9.23 10.63 9.96
CA ARG A 178 9.46 11.18 8.62
C ARG A 178 8.34 10.76 7.67
N LEU A 179 7.56 11.73 7.18
CA LEU A 179 6.69 11.52 6.03
C LEU A 179 7.39 11.90 4.74
N SER A 180 7.29 11.05 3.74
CA SER A 180 7.87 11.28 2.43
C SER A 180 7.11 10.56 1.33
N THR A 181 7.27 11.01 0.10
CA THR A 181 7.01 10.21 -1.10
C THR A 181 8.14 9.23 -1.34
N ALA A 182 7.94 8.23 -2.21
CA ALA A 182 9.00 7.31 -2.59
C ALA A 182 10.16 8.05 -3.29
N ALA A 183 9.87 9.10 -4.05
CA ALA A 183 10.89 9.96 -4.66
C ALA A 183 11.72 10.71 -3.61
N GLU A 184 11.08 11.39 -2.66
CA GLU A 184 11.77 12.11 -1.57
C GLU A 184 12.57 11.14 -0.67
N PHE A 185 12.06 9.92 -0.43
CA PHE A 185 12.75 8.90 0.35
C PHE A 185 14.10 8.52 -0.27
N ILE A 186 14.16 8.38 -1.60
CA ILE A 186 15.40 8.07 -2.33
C ILE A 186 16.20 9.32 -2.75
N GLY A 187 15.86 10.50 -2.24
CA GLY A 187 16.58 11.75 -2.50
C GLY A 187 16.35 12.33 -3.90
N LYS A 188 15.23 12.01 -4.55
CA LYS A 188 14.84 12.59 -5.84
C LYS A 188 13.75 13.64 -5.66
N ALA A 189 13.71 14.59 -6.60
CA ALA A 189 12.59 15.52 -6.70
C ALA A 189 11.30 14.76 -7.05
N VAL A 190 10.18 15.22 -6.48
CA VAL A 190 8.86 14.68 -6.80
C VAL A 190 8.44 15.20 -8.18
N ASP A 191 8.16 14.28 -9.10
CA ASP A 191 7.60 14.59 -10.42
C ASP A 191 6.29 13.82 -10.59
N THR A 192 5.17 14.49 -10.35
CA THR A 192 3.82 13.91 -10.40
C THR A 192 3.30 13.85 -11.83
N LEU A 193 3.96 13.05 -12.68
CA LEU A 193 3.64 12.91 -14.11
C LEU A 193 2.16 12.58 -14.34
N GLU A 194 1.58 11.71 -13.51
CA GLU A 194 0.18 11.32 -13.64
C GLU A 194 -0.79 12.46 -13.29
N ALA A 195 -0.50 13.24 -12.24
CA ALA A 195 -1.29 14.43 -11.89
C ALA A 195 -1.25 15.48 -13.01
N ARG A 196 -0.14 15.54 -13.74
CA ARG A 196 0.09 16.44 -14.89
C ARG A 196 -0.33 15.85 -16.23
N ARG A 197 -0.94 14.66 -16.27
CA ARG A 197 -1.29 13.97 -17.52
C ARG A 197 -2.03 14.87 -18.52
N LYS A 198 -2.99 15.68 -18.04
CA LYS A 198 -3.76 16.60 -18.92
C LYS A 198 -2.87 17.64 -19.60
N GLU A 199 -1.86 18.16 -18.91
CA GLU A 199 -0.88 19.13 -19.45
C GLU A 199 0.06 18.43 -20.42
N LEU A 200 0.61 17.27 -20.04
CA LEU A 200 1.63 16.55 -20.80
C LEU A 200 1.12 15.94 -22.12
N TYR A 201 -0.18 15.66 -22.21
CA TYR A 201 -0.84 15.11 -23.41
C TYR A 201 -1.62 16.17 -24.20
N GLN A 202 -1.47 17.47 -23.89
CA GLN A 202 -1.96 18.51 -24.80
C GLN A 202 -1.16 18.43 -26.11
N THR A 203 -1.78 17.88 -27.15
CA THR A 203 -1.30 18.03 -28.51
C THR A 203 -1.45 19.51 -28.88
N THR A 204 -0.35 20.14 -29.31
CA THR A 204 -0.37 21.49 -29.89
C THR A 204 -1.19 21.51 -31.18
#